data_AF-A0A845I688-F1
#
_entry.id   AF-A0A845I688-F1
#
_cell.length_a   1.000
_cell.length_b   1.000
_cell.length_c   1.000
_cell.angle_alpha   90.00
_cell.angle_beta   90.00
_cell.angle_gamma   90.00
#
_symmetry.space_group_name_H-M   'P 1'
#
loop_
_entity.id
_entity.type
_entity.pdbx_description
1 polymer ?
#
loop_
_entity_poly.entity_id
_entity_poly.type
_entity_poly.pdbx_seq_one_letter_code
_entity_poly.pdbx_strand_id
1 'polypeptide(L)'
;MKISIEGYKSIGKKRTVEFKGLTILAGANSSGKSSFMQPLLLIKQTLDSDFDAGSLLLDGPNVKLTDSSEIISKVPQIEREDFAISFDETSGDETKAYYKFKKNKGIQIDGVYHKSKEFPEGIRIHNGLGSEEIEAMLPENEFPFHEMFGKDRKLTWQVLRNRCFLDLKMVVDGESVPFMAGLAPTRSLAMFARRMIHVPGLRGNPERSYKAAISETIYPGSFERYVASIIHNWKESRREKSKFNALGEQLKHLGLASSIDTRSINDTRLELRISRHSGCLKGKADNVNIADVGFGVSQTLPVLVALLAARKNQLVYIEQPELHLHPRAQFNLGSIIADAVSKRGINVVIETHSSLLIRAVQIEVAKKKLRPSVVSLNWFTQNGETGQTEIDKAEIDKYGAFGEWPADFDDVTLNVEQAYLDVVELAMQNEI
;
A
#
# COMPACT_ATOMS: atom_id res chain seq x y z
N MET A 1 11.65 7.86 -2.08
CA MET A 1 10.83 8.17 -0.89
C MET A 1 11.07 7.11 0.17
N LYS A 2 11.00 7.47 1.45
CA LYS A 2 11.15 6.54 2.57
C LYS A 2 9.95 6.65 3.50
N ILE A 3 9.51 5.52 4.03
CA ILE A 3 8.51 5.44 5.09
C ILE A 3 9.21 4.90 6.32
N SER A 4 8.96 5.51 7.48
CA SER A 4 9.40 4.96 8.76
C SER A 4 8.25 4.82 9.73
N ILE A 5 8.23 3.71 10.47
CA ILE A 5 7.27 3.44 11.54
C ILE A 5 8.03 3.24 12.85
N GLU A 6 7.47 3.76 13.94
CA GLU A 6 7.99 3.58 15.30
C GLU A 6 6.83 3.52 16.31
N GLY A 7 7.00 2.74 17.38
CA GLY A 7 5.99 2.60 18.44
C GLY A 7 4.72 1.84 18.05
N TYR A 8 4.70 1.09 16.95
CA TYR A 8 3.50 0.41 16.43
C TYR A 8 3.63 -1.12 16.50
N LYS A 9 2.80 -1.80 17.30
CA LYS A 9 2.81 -3.26 17.48
C LYS A 9 4.21 -3.83 17.77
N SER A 10 4.71 -4.75 16.96
CA SER A 10 6.07 -5.32 17.07
C SER A 10 7.18 -4.33 16.66
N ILE A 11 6.84 -3.18 16.08
CA ILE A 11 7.78 -2.15 15.63
C ILE A 11 7.93 -1.12 16.76
N GLY A 12 8.65 -1.48 17.83
CA GLY A 12 8.93 -0.58 18.94
C GLY A 12 9.95 0.51 18.55
N LYS A 13 11.12 0.11 18.04
CA LYS A 13 12.14 1.02 17.50
C LYS A 13 11.81 1.46 16.07
N LYS A 14 12.29 2.64 15.67
CA LYS A 14 12.14 3.17 14.30
C LYS A 14 12.68 2.17 13.28
N ARG A 15 11.83 1.79 12.33
CA ARG A 15 12.17 0.98 11.15
C ARG A 15 11.81 1.75 9.91
N THR A 16 12.68 1.71 8.91
CA THR A 16 12.55 2.49 7.68
C THR A 16 12.63 1.58 6.47
N VAL A 17 11.69 1.75 5.54
CA VAL A 17 11.71 1.10 4.23
C VAL A 17 11.75 2.17 3.16
N GLU A 18 12.68 2.02 2.22
CA GLU A 18 12.75 2.85 1.02
C GLU A 18 11.84 2.27 -0.05
N PHE A 19 10.83 3.04 -0.49
CA PHE A 19 9.96 2.61 -1.58
C PHE A 19 10.60 2.96 -2.91
N LYS A 20 10.91 1.91 -3.68
CA LYS A 20 11.42 1.96 -5.05
C LYS A 20 10.29 1.66 -6.04
N GLY A 21 10.63 1.38 -7.30
CA GLY A 21 9.67 0.98 -8.31
C GLY A 21 8.97 -0.34 -7.95
N LEU A 22 9.74 -1.33 -7.52
CA LEU A 22 9.25 -2.59 -6.94
C LEU A 22 9.89 -2.79 -5.56
N THR A 23 9.08 -2.71 -4.51
CA THR A 23 9.50 -2.94 -3.13
C THR A 23 8.82 -4.22 -2.64
N ILE A 24 9.63 -5.22 -2.33
CA ILE A 24 9.15 -6.53 -1.85
C ILE A 24 9.35 -6.56 -0.34
N LEU A 25 8.27 -6.84 0.39
CA LEU A 25 8.26 -7.13 1.82
C LEU A 25 8.12 -8.66 1.97
N ALA A 26 9.17 -9.32 2.45
CA ALA A 26 9.22 -10.77 2.59
C ALA A 26 9.65 -11.16 4.00
N GLY A 27 9.41 -12.41 4.42
CA GLY A 27 9.80 -12.92 5.73
C GLY A 27 8.67 -13.71 6.39
N ALA A 28 8.93 -14.32 7.55
CA ALA A 28 8.00 -15.21 8.24
C ALA A 28 6.63 -14.57 8.58
N ASN A 29 5.60 -15.39 8.81
CA ASN A 29 4.31 -14.89 9.30
C ASN A 29 4.50 -14.16 10.63
N SER A 30 3.71 -13.12 10.86
CA SER A 30 3.77 -12.31 12.10
C SER A 30 5.09 -11.55 12.33
N SER A 31 6.01 -11.49 11.35
CA SER A 31 7.26 -10.73 11.48
C SER A 31 7.11 -9.20 11.43
N GLY A 32 5.91 -8.69 11.12
CA GLY A 32 5.59 -7.26 11.12
C GLY A 32 5.43 -6.60 9.74
N LYS A 33 5.41 -7.37 8.65
CA LYS A 33 5.20 -6.87 7.27
C LYS A 33 3.92 -6.05 7.13
N SER A 34 2.76 -6.64 7.44
CA SER A 34 1.48 -5.91 7.39
C SER A 34 1.42 -4.83 8.47
N SER A 35 2.00 -5.06 9.66
CA SER A 35 2.11 -4.04 10.72
C SER A 35 2.85 -2.79 10.28
N PHE A 36 3.84 -2.91 9.38
CA PHE A 36 4.56 -1.76 8.82
C PHE A 36 3.67 -0.91 7.89
N MET A 37 2.78 -1.54 7.12
CA MET A 37 1.89 -0.84 6.18
C MET A 37 0.60 -0.32 6.84
N GLN A 38 0.14 -0.96 7.91
CA GLN A 38 -1.11 -0.62 8.60
C GLN A 38 -1.25 0.86 9.00
N PRO A 39 -0.23 1.56 9.54
CA PRO A 39 -0.34 2.99 9.83
C PRO A 39 -0.75 3.85 8.63
N LEU A 40 -0.20 3.57 7.44
CA LEU A 40 -0.59 4.26 6.19
C LEU A 40 -2.03 3.93 5.81
N LEU A 41 -2.45 2.68 5.98
CA LEU A 41 -3.82 2.24 5.67
C LEU A 41 -4.84 2.82 6.66
N LEU A 42 -4.49 2.94 7.95
CA LEU A 42 -5.29 3.62 8.98
C LEU A 42 -5.49 5.09 8.62
N ILE A 43 -4.43 5.79 8.18
CA ILE A 43 -4.54 7.16 7.67
C ILE A 43 -5.45 7.20 6.45
N LYS A 44 -5.21 6.34 5.44
CA LYS A 44 -6.04 6.29 4.23
C LYS A 44 -7.52 6.12 4.55
N GLN A 45 -7.88 5.12 5.36
CA GLN A 45 -9.29 4.87 5.68
C GLN A 45 -9.91 5.96 6.57
N THR A 46 -9.11 6.60 7.43
CA THR A 46 -9.57 7.75 8.22
C THR A 46 -9.83 8.96 7.32
N LEU A 47 -9.00 9.20 6.30
CA LEU A 47 -9.19 10.28 5.32
C LEU A 47 -10.33 10.00 4.33
N ASP A 48 -10.56 8.73 4.01
CA ASP A 48 -11.59 8.28 3.06
C ASP A 48 -12.98 8.15 3.71
N SER A 49 -13.10 8.20 5.05
CA SER A 49 -14.37 8.06 5.77
C SER A 49 -15.27 9.29 5.61
N ASP A 50 -16.57 9.06 5.34
CA ASP A 50 -17.58 10.12 5.20
C ASP A 50 -17.84 10.88 6.51
N PHE A 51 -17.53 10.27 7.66
CA PHE A 51 -17.69 10.86 8.99
C PHE A 51 -16.34 11.02 9.70
N ASP A 52 -16.19 12.08 10.51
CA ASP A 52 -15.01 12.33 11.34
C ASP A 52 -15.29 11.98 12.81
N ALA A 53 -14.83 10.82 13.26
CA ALA A 53 -14.91 10.40 14.66
C ALA A 53 -13.93 11.15 15.58
N GLY A 54 -12.99 11.90 15.01
CA GLY A 54 -11.95 12.60 15.73
C GLY A 54 -10.81 11.75 16.27
N SER A 55 -10.82 10.45 15.97
CA SER A 55 -9.73 9.50 16.17
C SER A 55 -9.37 8.84 14.83
N LEU A 56 -8.26 8.13 14.77
CA LEU A 56 -8.02 7.19 13.68
C LEU A 56 -9.16 6.16 13.64
N LEU A 57 -9.67 5.90 12.44
CA LEU A 57 -10.65 4.86 12.19
C LEU A 57 -9.93 3.51 12.25
N LEU A 58 -10.23 2.71 13.27
CA LEU A 58 -9.57 1.41 13.50
C LEU A 58 -10.24 0.24 12.77
N ASP A 59 -11.56 0.32 12.60
CA ASP A 59 -12.33 -0.66 11.82
C ASP A 59 -12.80 -0.02 10.52
N GLY A 60 -12.16 -0.43 9.43
CA GLY A 60 -12.42 0.10 8.12
C GLY A 60 -12.15 -0.92 7.01
N PRO A 61 -12.33 -0.49 5.76
CA PRO A 61 -12.18 -1.37 4.61
C PRO A 61 -10.73 -1.80 4.33
N ASN A 62 -9.72 -1.09 4.83
CA ASN A 62 -8.31 -1.43 4.59
C ASN A 62 -7.68 -2.18 5.77
N VAL A 63 -8.03 -1.80 7.00
CA VAL A 63 -7.53 -2.37 8.24
C VAL A 63 -8.68 -2.49 9.23
N LYS A 64 -8.72 -3.64 9.92
CA LYS A 64 -9.69 -3.92 10.98
C LYS A 64 -8.97 -4.25 12.27
N LEU A 65 -9.02 -3.33 13.22
CA LEU A 65 -8.45 -3.47 14.55
C LEU A 65 -9.55 -3.24 15.59
N THR A 66 -9.63 -4.13 16.57
CA THR A 66 -10.66 -4.12 17.61
C THR A 66 -10.30 -3.26 18.80
N ASP A 67 -9.06 -3.35 19.28
CA ASP A 67 -8.62 -2.59 20.45
C ASP A 67 -7.47 -1.63 20.12
N SER A 68 -7.71 -0.35 20.37
CA SER A 68 -6.71 0.71 20.33
C SER A 68 -5.50 0.48 21.25
N SER A 69 -5.65 -0.28 22.34
CA SER A 69 -4.56 -0.60 23.27
C SER A 69 -3.55 -1.61 22.70
N GLU A 70 -3.90 -2.32 21.63
CA GLU A 70 -3.04 -3.30 20.96
C GLU A 70 -2.17 -2.65 19.86
N ILE A 71 -2.38 -1.37 19.58
CA ILE A 71 -1.69 -0.66 18.51
C ILE A 71 -0.35 -0.11 18.96
N ILE A 72 -0.30 0.44 20.18
CA ILE A 72 0.95 0.94 20.75
C ILE A 72 1.87 -0.25 21.05
N SER A 73 3.13 -0.14 20.66
CA SER A 73 4.12 -1.18 20.85
C SER A 73 4.28 -1.55 22.32
N LYS A 74 4.34 -2.86 22.57
CA LYS A 74 4.60 -3.47 23.90
C LYS A 74 5.92 -4.24 23.94
N VAL A 75 6.82 -4.00 22.98
CA VAL A 75 8.16 -4.57 22.96
C VAL A 75 8.87 -4.25 24.30
N PRO A 76 9.45 -5.23 25.00
CA PRO A 76 10.13 -5.00 26.28
C PRO A 76 11.21 -3.92 26.17
N GLN A 77 11.40 -3.16 27.26
CA GLN A 77 12.38 -2.07 27.36
C GLN A 77 12.12 -0.86 26.43
N ILE A 78 10.97 -0.81 25.75
CA ILE A 78 10.52 0.32 24.95
C ILE A 78 9.25 0.88 25.60
N GLU A 79 9.42 1.94 26.39
CA GLU A 79 8.29 2.66 27.00
C GLU A 79 7.81 3.77 26.06
N ARG A 80 6.69 3.53 25.38
CA ARG A 80 6.00 4.53 24.55
C ARG A 80 4.51 4.49 24.79
N GLU A 81 3.88 5.66 24.72
CA GLU A 81 2.43 5.82 24.74
C GLU A 81 1.87 6.23 23.37
N ASP A 82 2.76 6.40 22.38
CA ASP A 82 2.50 6.88 21.04
C ASP A 82 3.12 5.96 19.98
N PHE A 83 2.65 6.11 18.75
CA PHE A 83 3.35 5.63 17.56
C PHE A 83 3.50 6.79 16.57
N ALA A 84 4.48 6.70 15.70
CA ALA A 84 4.67 7.71 14.66
C ALA A 84 4.93 7.09 13.30
N ILE A 85 4.52 7.84 12.27
CA ILE A 85 4.86 7.61 10.87
C ILE A 85 5.68 8.78 10.35
N SER A 86 6.83 8.48 9.77
CA SER A 86 7.64 9.44 9.00
C SER A 86 7.53 9.16 7.51
N PHE A 87 7.48 10.22 6.73
CA PHE A 87 7.47 10.22 5.28
C PHE A 87 8.54 11.18 4.78
N ASP A 88 9.56 10.61 4.13
CA ASP A 88 10.68 11.35 3.57
C ASP A 88 10.57 11.35 2.05
N GLU A 89 10.40 12.52 1.47
CA GLU A 89 10.25 12.71 0.04
C GLU A 89 11.60 12.76 -0.67
N THR A 90 11.58 12.49 -1.98
CA THR A 90 12.79 12.61 -2.80
C THR A 90 13.25 14.08 -2.93
N SER A 91 12.37 15.06 -2.69
CA SER A 91 12.70 16.48 -2.61
C SER A 91 13.60 16.84 -1.43
N GLY A 92 13.66 15.98 -0.40
CA GLY A 92 14.32 16.24 0.87
C GLY A 92 13.36 16.61 2.01
N ASP A 93 12.07 16.77 1.72
CA ASP A 93 11.08 17.11 2.74
C ASP A 93 10.81 15.91 3.65
N GLU A 94 10.80 16.14 4.95
CA GLU A 94 10.49 15.15 5.98
C GLU A 94 9.20 15.56 6.69
N THR A 95 8.26 14.64 6.79
CA THR A 95 7.01 14.84 7.54
C THR A 95 6.82 13.69 8.50
N LYS A 96 6.56 13.98 9.76
CA LYS A 96 6.29 12.98 10.79
C LYS A 96 4.98 13.29 11.53
N ALA A 97 4.10 12.31 11.63
CA ALA A 97 2.85 12.42 12.39
C ALA A 97 2.88 11.47 13.59
N TYR A 98 2.55 12.00 14.76
CA TYR A 98 2.58 11.31 16.06
C TYR A 98 1.17 11.05 16.54
N TYR A 99 0.86 9.82 16.91
CA TYR A 99 -0.46 9.40 17.32
C TYR A 99 -0.41 8.79 18.71
N LYS A 100 -1.23 9.32 19.62
CA LYS A 100 -1.26 8.90 21.02
C LYS A 100 -2.60 8.25 21.36
N PHE A 101 -2.54 7.17 22.13
CA PHE A 101 -3.75 6.57 22.69
C PHE A 101 -4.30 7.45 23.82
N LYS A 102 -5.59 7.78 23.76
CA LYS A 102 -6.30 8.50 24.82
C LYS A 102 -7.50 7.67 25.27
N LYS A 103 -7.55 7.35 26.57
CA LYS A 103 -8.65 6.59 27.18
C LYS A 103 -10.00 7.21 26.80
N ASN A 104 -10.94 6.38 26.37
CA ASN A 104 -12.28 6.75 25.89
C ASN A 104 -12.35 7.65 24.63
N LYS A 105 -11.21 8.03 24.03
CA LYS A 105 -11.14 8.83 22.80
C LYS A 105 -10.43 8.12 21.65
N GLY A 106 -9.92 6.91 21.88
CA GLY A 106 -9.18 6.15 20.89
C GLY A 106 -7.81 6.76 20.59
N ILE A 107 -7.32 6.53 19.38
CA ILE A 107 -6.01 7.03 18.94
C ILE A 107 -6.19 8.37 18.24
N GLN A 108 -5.55 9.42 18.75
CA GLN A 108 -5.66 10.77 18.20
C GLN A 108 -4.30 11.29 17.76
N ILE A 109 -4.31 12.20 16.78
CA ILE A 109 -3.13 12.99 16.43
C ILE A 109 -2.68 13.79 17.65
N ASP A 110 -1.41 13.65 18.00
CA ASP A 110 -0.78 14.32 19.14
C ASP A 110 0.08 15.48 18.66
N GLY A 111 0.82 15.26 17.56
CA GLY A 111 1.62 16.28 16.92
C GLY A 111 2.07 15.93 15.51
N VAL A 112 2.60 16.92 14.83
CA VAL A 112 3.18 16.85 13.49
C VAL A 112 4.55 17.52 13.55
N TYR A 113 5.55 16.90 12.95
CA TYR A 113 6.82 17.53 12.63
C TYR A 113 6.97 17.62 11.10
N HIS A 114 7.51 18.73 10.62
CA HIS A 114 7.79 18.91 9.20
C HIS A 114 9.09 19.68 9.00
N LYS A 115 9.92 19.24 8.06
CA LYS A 115 11.15 19.89 7.66
C LYS A 115 11.21 19.94 6.15
N SER A 116 11.54 21.09 5.60
CA SER A 116 11.66 21.33 4.16
C SER A 116 12.72 22.40 3.91
N LYS A 117 12.83 22.88 2.66
CA LYS A 117 13.72 24.01 2.34
C LYS A 117 13.22 25.33 2.97
N GLU A 118 11.92 25.50 3.01
CA GLU A 118 11.22 26.63 3.65
C GLU A 118 11.36 26.58 5.19
N PHE A 119 11.47 25.37 5.75
CA PHE A 119 11.62 25.12 7.19
C PHE A 119 12.89 24.29 7.48
N PRO A 120 14.10 24.87 7.38
CA PRO A 120 15.35 24.13 7.49
C PRO A 120 15.61 23.57 8.90
N GLU A 121 15.17 24.27 9.94
CA GLU A 121 15.20 23.79 11.34
C GLU A 121 14.03 22.85 11.66
N GLY A 122 13.05 22.80 10.75
CA GLY A 122 11.78 22.11 10.93
C GLY A 122 10.84 22.81 11.90
N ILE A 123 9.57 22.43 11.82
CA ILE A 123 8.49 22.94 12.65
C ILE A 123 7.82 21.78 13.37
N ARG A 124 7.34 22.02 14.59
CA ARG A 124 6.58 21.04 15.35
C ARG A 124 5.24 21.64 15.77
N ILE A 125 4.16 21.05 15.28
CA ILE A 125 2.79 21.47 15.54
C ILE A 125 2.16 20.46 16.50
N HIS A 126 1.59 20.93 17.60
CA HIS A 126 0.77 20.13 18.51
C HIS A 126 -0.41 20.96 19.01
N ASN A 127 -1.41 20.27 19.58
CA ASN A 127 -2.52 20.98 20.21
C ASN A 127 -1.99 21.84 21.38
N GLY A 128 -2.45 23.09 21.47
CA GLY A 128 -2.10 24.01 22.56
C GLY A 128 -0.99 25.01 22.26
N LEU A 129 -0.37 24.97 21.06
CA LEU A 129 0.57 26.02 20.63
C LEU A 129 -0.12 27.39 20.56
N GLY A 130 0.55 28.40 21.14
CA GLY A 130 0.14 29.80 21.07
C GLY A 130 0.49 30.46 19.73
N SER A 131 -0.14 31.59 19.43
CA SER A 131 0.12 32.35 18.18
C SER A 131 1.58 32.79 18.08
N GLU A 132 2.16 33.32 19.17
CA GLU A 132 3.54 33.81 19.19
C GLU A 132 4.56 32.69 18.96
N GLU A 133 4.30 31.48 19.50
CA GLU A 133 5.14 30.31 19.28
C GLU A 133 5.08 29.86 17.81
N ILE A 134 3.89 29.91 17.19
CA ILE A 134 3.72 29.59 15.78
C ILE A 134 4.48 30.61 14.92
N GLU A 135 4.30 31.91 15.19
CA GLU A 135 4.98 33.00 14.47
C GLU A 135 6.50 32.87 14.53
N ALA A 136 7.06 32.51 15.69
CA ALA A 136 8.50 32.30 15.86
C ALA A 136 9.06 31.13 15.03
N MET A 137 8.21 30.18 14.60
CA MET A 137 8.60 29.05 13.75
C MET A 137 8.47 29.35 12.26
N LEU A 138 7.76 30.43 11.88
CA LEU A 138 7.53 30.77 10.49
C LEU A 138 8.69 31.61 9.93
N PRO A 139 9.15 31.36 8.70
CA PRO A 139 10.15 32.19 8.04
C PRO A 139 9.68 33.65 7.89
N GLU A 140 10.54 34.61 8.30
CA GLU A 140 10.23 36.06 8.35
C GLU A 140 9.77 36.66 7.00
N ASN A 141 10.18 36.07 5.87
CA ASN A 141 10.04 36.66 4.53
C ASN A 141 9.14 35.88 3.55
N GLU A 142 8.48 34.79 3.95
CA GLU A 142 7.73 33.95 3.00
C GLU A 142 6.20 34.07 3.08
N PHE A 143 5.67 34.79 4.08
CA PHE A 143 4.23 34.94 4.26
C PHE A 143 3.79 36.39 4.03
N PRO A 144 3.46 36.79 2.78
CA PRO A 144 3.04 38.15 2.43
C PRO A 144 1.66 38.55 2.99
N PHE A 145 1.15 37.81 3.99
CA PHE A 145 -0.16 38.05 4.57
C PHE A 145 -0.24 39.39 5.30
N HIS A 146 0.86 39.85 5.91
CA HIS A 146 0.91 41.18 6.51
C HIS A 146 0.71 42.30 5.47
N GLU A 147 1.22 42.13 4.25
CA GLU A 147 0.99 43.08 3.14
C GLU A 147 -0.42 42.94 2.55
N MET A 148 -0.96 41.72 2.53
CA MET A 148 -2.24 41.40 1.91
C MET A 148 -3.46 41.84 2.74
N PHE A 149 -3.37 41.84 4.07
CA PHE A 149 -4.49 42.19 4.96
C PHE A 149 -4.41 43.59 5.59
N GLY A 150 -3.33 44.33 5.29
CA GLY A 150 -3.09 45.68 5.80
C GLY A 150 -2.50 45.69 7.20
N LYS A 151 -1.63 46.67 7.49
CA LYS A 151 -0.90 46.80 8.77
C LYS A 151 -1.80 47.03 9.99
N ASP A 152 -3.06 47.41 9.78
CA ASP A 152 -3.99 47.76 10.85
C ASP A 152 -4.78 46.55 11.40
N ARG A 153 -4.63 45.36 10.78
CA ARG A 153 -5.34 44.14 11.20
C ARG A 153 -4.47 43.22 12.04
N LYS A 154 -5.06 42.63 13.08
CA LYS A 154 -4.35 41.69 13.94
C LYS A 154 -4.38 40.29 13.34
N LEU A 155 -3.22 39.84 12.87
CA LEU A 155 -3.01 38.48 12.39
C LEU A 155 -2.67 37.58 13.59
N THR A 156 -3.35 36.45 13.68
CA THR A 156 -3.05 35.41 14.69
C THR A 156 -3.11 34.02 14.05
N TRP A 157 -2.42 33.08 14.67
CA TRP A 157 -2.36 31.70 14.23
C TRP A 157 -3.09 30.78 15.19
N GLN A 158 -3.71 29.74 14.63
CA GLN A 158 -4.39 28.70 15.39
C GLN A 158 -4.06 27.34 14.81
N VAL A 159 -3.83 26.37 15.69
CA VAL A 159 -3.77 24.97 15.30
C VAL A 159 -5.17 24.46 14.99
N LEU A 160 -5.35 23.87 13.81
CA LEU A 160 -6.60 23.28 13.36
C LEU A 160 -6.41 21.76 13.21
N ARG A 161 -7.29 20.97 13.82
CA ARG A 161 -7.34 19.54 13.52
C ARG A 161 -8.01 19.33 12.17
N ASN A 162 -7.29 18.71 11.25
CA ASN A 162 -7.80 18.26 9.95
C ASN A 162 -7.82 16.73 9.92
N ARG A 163 -8.96 16.14 10.29
CA ARG A 163 -9.14 14.68 10.42
C ARG A 163 -8.08 14.08 11.37
N CYS A 164 -7.16 13.28 10.84
CA CYS A 164 -6.07 12.64 11.55
C CYS A 164 -4.76 13.46 11.53
N PHE A 165 -4.79 14.74 11.15
CA PHE A 165 -3.62 15.62 11.09
C PHE A 165 -3.87 16.95 11.80
N LEU A 166 -2.81 17.74 11.92
CA LEU A 166 -2.84 19.13 12.40
C LEU A 166 -2.31 20.05 11.31
N ASP A 167 -3.07 21.11 11.05
CA ASP A 167 -2.72 22.21 10.16
C ASP A 167 -2.61 23.51 10.97
N LEU A 168 -1.95 24.52 10.42
CA LEU A 168 -1.96 25.88 10.94
C LEU A 168 -2.90 26.71 10.09
N LYS A 169 -3.86 27.38 10.71
CA LYS A 169 -4.72 28.36 10.05
C LYS A 169 -4.43 29.76 10.58
N MET A 170 -4.51 30.73 9.68
CA MET A 170 -4.45 32.13 10.03
C MET A 170 -5.85 32.69 10.30
N VAL A 171 -5.95 33.58 11.27
CA VAL A 171 -7.18 34.25 11.72
C VAL A 171 -6.90 35.75 11.75
N VAL A 172 -7.83 36.55 11.20
CA VAL A 172 -7.70 38.00 11.08
C VAL A 172 -8.74 38.64 11.98
N ASP A 173 -8.31 39.49 12.93
CA ASP A 173 -9.20 40.19 13.86
C ASP A 173 -10.14 39.26 14.67
N GLY A 174 -9.70 38.02 14.90
CA GLY A 174 -10.49 36.99 15.58
C GLY A 174 -11.50 36.25 14.68
N GLU A 175 -11.63 36.65 13.42
CA GLU A 175 -12.51 36.02 12.43
C GLU A 175 -11.75 35.13 11.44
N SER A 176 -12.38 34.03 11.04
CA SER A 176 -11.83 33.18 9.97
C SER A 176 -11.97 33.88 8.62
N VAL A 177 -10.86 33.95 7.88
CA VAL A 177 -10.90 34.40 6.49
C VAL A 177 -11.68 33.42 5.59
N PRO A 178 -12.36 33.90 4.53
CA PRO A 178 -13.21 33.08 3.67
C PRO A 178 -12.45 32.05 2.82
N PHE A 179 -11.12 32.05 2.86
CA PHE A 179 -10.25 31.06 2.26
C PHE A 179 -9.30 30.50 3.31
N MET A 180 -8.93 29.22 3.18
CA MET A 180 -7.96 28.61 4.08
C MET A 180 -6.56 29.15 3.78
N ALA A 181 -6.14 30.19 4.51
CA ALA A 181 -4.77 30.69 4.53
C ALA A 181 -4.01 30.04 5.69
N GLY A 182 -2.91 29.36 5.39
CA GLY A 182 -2.09 28.73 6.41
C GLY A 182 -1.20 27.61 5.86
N LEU A 183 -0.69 26.79 6.75
CA LEU A 183 0.28 25.74 6.45
C LEU A 183 -0.33 24.36 6.71
N ALA A 184 -0.22 23.47 5.74
CA ALA A 184 -0.66 22.07 5.83
C ALA A 184 0.56 21.13 5.67
N PRO A 185 1.40 20.96 6.70
CA PRO A 185 2.67 20.24 6.58
C PRO A 185 2.50 18.75 6.25
N THR A 186 1.32 18.18 6.53
CA THR A 186 1.01 16.77 6.27
C THR A 186 0.39 16.51 4.90
N ARG A 187 0.23 17.55 4.06
CA ARG A 187 -0.48 17.45 2.78
C ARG A 187 0.09 16.37 1.87
N SER A 188 1.42 16.25 1.77
CA SER A 188 2.05 15.25 0.90
C SER A 188 1.80 13.82 1.40
N LEU A 189 1.98 13.57 2.70
CA LEU A 189 1.64 12.29 3.34
C LEU A 189 0.15 11.94 3.17
N ALA A 190 -0.75 12.90 3.37
CA ALA A 190 -2.19 12.73 3.20
C ALA A 190 -2.53 12.35 1.75
N MET A 191 -1.98 13.07 0.76
CA MET A 191 -2.17 12.77 -0.66
C MET A 191 -1.59 11.41 -1.04
N PHE A 192 -0.40 11.08 -0.51
CA PHE A 192 0.25 9.80 -0.72
C PHE A 192 -0.62 8.64 -0.21
N ALA A 193 -1.12 8.72 1.02
CA ALA A 193 -1.99 7.71 1.61
C ALA A 193 -3.31 7.57 0.82
N ARG A 194 -4.00 8.67 0.48
CA ARG A 194 -5.29 8.62 -0.25
C ARG A 194 -5.14 8.02 -1.65
N ARG A 195 -4.08 8.39 -2.37
CA ARG A 195 -3.82 7.93 -3.74
C ARG A 195 -3.30 6.49 -3.80
N MET A 196 -2.88 5.90 -2.69
CA MET A 196 -2.48 4.49 -2.66
C MET A 196 -3.65 3.60 -3.08
N ILE A 197 -3.39 2.68 -4.01
CA ILE A 197 -4.29 1.57 -4.30
C ILE A 197 -3.87 0.42 -3.39
N HIS A 198 -4.76 0.02 -2.48
CA HIS A 198 -4.54 -1.12 -1.60
C HIS A 198 -5.34 -2.32 -2.11
N VAL A 199 -4.66 -3.44 -2.30
CA VAL A 199 -5.26 -4.74 -2.64
C VAL A 199 -4.91 -5.73 -1.52
N PRO A 200 -5.87 -6.07 -0.64
CA PRO A 200 -5.62 -6.95 0.50
C PRO A 200 -5.36 -8.41 0.07
N GLY A 201 -4.86 -9.22 0.99
CA GLY A 201 -4.58 -10.65 0.73
C GLY A 201 -5.86 -11.46 0.49
N LEU A 202 -6.90 -11.16 1.25
CA LEU A 202 -8.25 -11.70 1.07
C LEU A 202 -9.11 -10.70 0.31
N ARG A 203 -9.35 -10.99 -0.96
CA ARG A 203 -10.26 -10.18 -1.79
C ARG A 203 -11.63 -10.83 -1.69
N GLY A 204 -12.71 -10.06 -1.58
CA GLY A 204 -14.05 -10.59 -1.30
C GLY A 204 -14.49 -11.75 -2.22
N ASN A 205 -15.54 -12.47 -1.83
CA ASN A 205 -16.09 -13.55 -2.66
C ASN A 205 -16.64 -13.00 -3.99
N PRO A 206 -16.56 -13.77 -5.08
CA PRO A 206 -17.17 -13.36 -6.34
C PRO A 206 -18.69 -13.23 -6.17
N GLU A 207 -19.26 -12.15 -6.69
CA GLU A 207 -20.68 -11.85 -6.65
C GLU A 207 -21.29 -11.97 -8.04
N ARG A 208 -22.57 -12.34 -8.13
CA ARG A 208 -23.28 -12.40 -9.42
C ARG A 208 -23.49 -11.02 -10.05
N SER A 209 -23.50 -9.97 -9.24
CA SER A 209 -23.65 -8.59 -9.68
C SER A 209 -22.87 -7.64 -8.76
N TYR A 210 -22.22 -6.64 -9.33
CA TYR A 210 -21.43 -5.64 -8.62
C TYR A 210 -22.10 -4.28 -8.74
N LYS A 211 -22.00 -3.44 -7.69
CA LYS A 211 -22.48 -2.05 -7.77
C LYS A 211 -21.60 -1.25 -8.74
N ALA A 212 -22.24 -0.44 -9.58
CA ALA A 212 -21.54 0.54 -10.41
C ALA A 212 -20.89 1.59 -9.49
N ALA A 213 -19.61 1.89 -9.75
CA ALA A 213 -18.81 2.80 -8.97
C ALA A 213 -17.89 3.58 -9.91
N ILE A 214 -17.78 4.90 -9.69
CA ILE A 214 -16.97 5.77 -10.53
C ILE A 214 -15.81 6.29 -9.70
N SER A 215 -14.59 5.99 -10.16
CA SER A 215 -13.37 6.62 -9.69
C SER A 215 -12.28 6.49 -10.75
N GLU A 216 -11.42 7.51 -10.85
CA GLU A 216 -10.31 7.52 -11.80
C GLU A 216 -8.91 7.47 -11.17
N THR A 217 -8.75 7.99 -9.94
CA THR A 217 -7.42 8.23 -9.33
C THR A 217 -7.32 7.79 -7.88
N ILE A 218 -8.36 8.07 -7.09
CA ILE A 218 -8.42 7.81 -5.67
C ILE A 218 -9.56 6.82 -5.47
N TYR A 219 -9.28 5.67 -4.88
CA TYR A 219 -10.28 4.63 -4.64
C TYR A 219 -10.56 4.58 -3.13
N PRO A 220 -11.59 5.31 -2.64
CA PRO A 220 -12.00 5.23 -1.24
C PRO A 220 -12.45 3.83 -0.86
N GLY A 221 -11.98 3.38 0.29
CA GLY A 221 -12.27 2.05 0.81
C GLY A 221 -11.63 0.90 0.01
N SER A 222 -12.35 -0.21 -0.10
CA SER A 222 -11.84 -1.47 -0.69
C SER A 222 -11.79 -1.35 -2.22
N PHE A 223 -10.62 -1.59 -2.82
CA PHE A 223 -10.40 -1.44 -4.26
C PHE A 223 -11.29 -2.36 -5.12
N GLU A 224 -11.62 -3.54 -4.60
CA GLU A 224 -12.43 -4.58 -5.24
C GLU A 224 -13.81 -4.06 -5.67
N ARG A 225 -14.36 -3.08 -4.94
CA ARG A 225 -15.66 -2.46 -5.25
C ARG A 225 -15.67 -1.76 -6.61
N TYR A 226 -14.50 -1.32 -7.08
CA TYR A 226 -14.37 -0.57 -8.33
C TYR A 226 -14.03 -1.47 -9.52
N VAL A 227 -13.55 -2.70 -9.28
CA VAL A 227 -13.00 -3.60 -10.32
C VAL A 227 -13.98 -3.80 -11.48
N ALA A 228 -15.24 -4.14 -11.19
CA ALA A 228 -16.23 -4.37 -12.24
C ALA A 228 -16.48 -3.13 -13.11
N SER A 229 -16.55 -1.96 -12.47
CA SER A 229 -16.79 -0.68 -13.14
C SER A 229 -15.59 -0.22 -13.95
N ILE A 230 -14.37 -0.42 -13.44
CA ILE A 230 -13.13 -0.11 -14.15
C ILE A 230 -13.04 -0.95 -15.43
N ILE A 231 -13.29 -2.26 -15.35
CA ILE A 231 -13.24 -3.15 -16.52
C ILE A 231 -14.33 -2.77 -17.53
N HIS A 232 -15.54 -2.48 -17.05
CA HIS A 232 -16.64 -2.04 -17.91
C HIS A 232 -16.30 -0.74 -18.65
N ASN A 233 -15.76 0.25 -17.93
CA ASN A 233 -15.33 1.51 -18.53
C ASN A 233 -14.19 1.32 -19.55
N TRP A 234 -13.24 0.42 -19.30
CA TRP A 234 -12.19 0.08 -20.28
C TRP A 234 -12.75 -0.61 -21.53
N LYS A 235 -13.81 -1.42 -21.36
CA LYS A 235 -14.48 -2.10 -22.48
C LYS A 235 -15.18 -1.10 -23.39
N GLU A 236 -15.95 -0.18 -22.82
CA GLU A 236 -16.81 0.76 -23.54
C GLU A 236 -16.04 1.99 -24.06
N SER A 237 -14.98 2.41 -23.37
CA SER A 237 -14.16 3.56 -23.77
C SER A 237 -13.14 3.18 -24.84
N ARG A 238 -13.23 3.81 -26.02
CA ARG A 238 -12.21 3.68 -27.09
C ARG A 238 -10.81 4.04 -26.63
N ARG A 239 -10.67 5.02 -25.73
CA ARG A 239 -9.38 5.49 -25.20
C ARG A 239 -8.72 4.46 -24.29
N GLU A 240 -9.52 3.74 -23.51
CA GLU A 240 -9.03 2.80 -22.49
C GLU A 240 -9.06 1.34 -22.97
N LYS A 241 -9.49 1.10 -24.22
CA LYS A 241 -9.62 -0.25 -24.81
C LYS A 241 -8.32 -1.06 -24.78
N SER A 242 -7.18 -0.39 -24.86
CA SER A 242 -5.86 -1.03 -24.72
C SER A 242 -5.67 -1.70 -23.35
N LYS A 243 -6.18 -1.11 -22.26
CA LYS A 243 -6.14 -1.73 -20.92
C LYS A 243 -7.07 -2.93 -20.82
N PHE A 244 -8.25 -2.86 -21.43
CA PHE A 244 -9.16 -4.02 -21.50
C PHE A 244 -8.52 -5.20 -22.24
N ASN A 245 -7.87 -4.93 -23.38
CA ASN A 245 -7.17 -5.96 -24.14
C ASN A 245 -5.97 -6.52 -23.36
N ALA A 246 -5.17 -5.65 -22.73
CA ALA A 246 -4.05 -6.06 -21.90
C ALA A 246 -4.49 -6.92 -20.71
N LEU A 247 -5.64 -6.63 -20.09
CA LEU A 247 -6.21 -7.46 -19.03
C LEU A 247 -6.54 -8.87 -19.55
N GLY A 248 -7.17 -8.98 -20.71
CA GLY A 248 -7.45 -10.27 -21.35
C GLY A 248 -6.16 -11.06 -21.66
N GLU A 249 -5.13 -10.39 -22.16
CA GLU A 249 -3.81 -10.99 -22.42
C GLU A 249 -3.13 -11.46 -21.13
N GLN A 250 -3.20 -10.67 -20.06
CA GLN A 250 -2.65 -11.03 -18.74
C GLN A 250 -3.36 -12.24 -18.15
N LEU A 251 -4.70 -12.30 -18.20
CA LEU A 251 -5.48 -13.45 -17.75
C LEU A 251 -5.10 -14.72 -18.53
N LYS A 252 -4.87 -14.60 -19.84
CA LYS A 252 -4.43 -15.71 -20.69
C LYS A 252 -2.99 -16.13 -20.37
N HIS A 253 -2.09 -15.18 -20.16
CA HIS A 253 -0.69 -15.42 -19.79
C HIS A 253 -0.57 -16.16 -18.45
N LEU A 254 -1.42 -15.83 -17.48
CA LEU A 254 -1.53 -16.55 -16.22
C LEU A 254 -2.22 -17.92 -16.34
N GLY A 255 -2.82 -18.22 -17.50
CA GLY A 255 -3.57 -19.47 -17.72
C GLY A 255 -4.93 -19.50 -17.02
N LEU A 256 -5.45 -18.36 -16.57
CA LEU A 256 -6.67 -18.25 -15.78
C LEU A 256 -7.93 -18.20 -16.65
N ALA A 257 -7.89 -17.47 -17.76
CA ALA A 257 -9.02 -17.30 -18.68
C ALA A 257 -8.57 -16.89 -20.08
N SER A 258 -9.37 -17.21 -21.10
CA SER A 258 -9.17 -16.79 -22.49
C SER A 258 -9.88 -15.49 -22.84
N SER A 259 -10.97 -15.15 -22.14
CA SER A 259 -11.69 -13.89 -22.31
C SER A 259 -12.37 -13.43 -21.04
N ILE A 260 -12.50 -12.11 -20.91
CA ILE A 260 -13.29 -11.42 -19.90
C ILE A 260 -14.32 -10.53 -20.60
N ASP A 261 -15.50 -10.40 -20.02
CA ASP A 261 -16.54 -9.52 -20.51
C ASP A 261 -17.32 -8.88 -19.35
N THR A 262 -17.99 -7.77 -19.64
CA THR A 262 -18.85 -7.08 -18.68
C THR A 262 -20.18 -6.72 -19.33
N ARG A 263 -21.26 -6.81 -18.56
CA ARG A 263 -22.61 -6.45 -18.99
C ARG A 263 -23.29 -5.55 -17.97
N SER A 264 -23.93 -4.48 -18.43
CA SER A 264 -24.85 -3.73 -17.57
C SER A 264 -26.12 -4.55 -17.35
N ILE A 265 -26.43 -4.82 -16.07
CA ILE A 265 -27.71 -5.40 -15.67
C ILE A 265 -28.76 -4.27 -15.63
N ASN A 266 -28.38 -3.14 -15.04
CA ASN A 266 -29.13 -1.89 -14.98
C ASN A 266 -28.18 -0.73 -14.65
N ASP A 267 -28.72 0.48 -14.45
CA ASP A 267 -27.98 1.72 -14.21
C ASP A 267 -27.04 1.69 -12.99
N THR A 268 -27.25 0.75 -12.05
CA THR A 268 -26.50 0.65 -10.79
C THR A 268 -25.74 -0.65 -10.62
N ARG A 269 -25.89 -1.61 -11.55
CA ARG A 269 -25.34 -2.96 -11.40
C ARG A 269 -24.70 -3.50 -12.68
N LEU A 270 -23.54 -4.12 -12.50
CA LEU A 270 -22.74 -4.73 -13.54
C LEU A 270 -22.57 -6.22 -13.28
N GLU A 271 -22.56 -7.01 -14.34
CA GLU A 271 -22.21 -8.42 -14.34
C GLU A 271 -20.78 -8.57 -14.89
N LEU A 272 -19.92 -9.30 -14.16
CA LEU A 272 -18.63 -9.75 -14.65
C LEU A 272 -18.75 -11.17 -15.20
N ARG A 273 -18.29 -11.38 -16.44
CA ARG A 273 -18.32 -12.68 -17.09
C ARG A 273 -16.94 -13.09 -17.57
N ILE A 274 -16.62 -14.36 -17.47
CA ILE A 274 -15.31 -14.88 -17.84
C ILE A 274 -15.41 -16.29 -18.45
N SER A 275 -14.48 -16.61 -19.33
CA SER A 275 -14.41 -17.93 -19.96
C SER A 275 -14.09 -19.01 -18.93
N ARG A 276 -14.76 -20.18 -19.02
CA ARG A 276 -14.54 -21.32 -18.10
C ARG A 276 -13.14 -21.95 -18.20
N HIS A 277 -12.48 -21.84 -19.35
CA HIS A 277 -11.13 -22.39 -19.55
C HIS A 277 -10.30 -21.52 -20.50
N SER A 278 -8.97 -21.61 -20.37
CA SER A 278 -8.01 -20.88 -21.20
C SER A 278 -7.89 -21.40 -22.64
N GLY A 279 -8.40 -22.61 -22.91
CA GLY A 279 -8.34 -23.30 -24.20
C GLY A 279 -9.56 -23.17 -25.12
N CYS A 280 -10.46 -22.19 -24.92
CA CYS A 280 -11.64 -22.07 -25.79
C CYS A 280 -11.24 -21.92 -27.27
N LEU A 281 -11.74 -22.85 -28.09
CA LEU A 281 -11.60 -22.82 -29.55
C LEU A 281 -12.17 -21.50 -30.08
N LYS A 282 -11.44 -20.86 -31.01
CA LYS A 282 -11.85 -19.61 -31.68
C LYS A 282 -13.27 -19.77 -32.26
N GLY A 283 -14.28 -19.13 -31.68
CA GLY A 283 -15.62 -19.06 -32.28
C GLY A 283 -16.81 -18.83 -31.34
N LYS A 284 -16.76 -19.32 -30.10
CA LYS A 284 -17.77 -19.00 -29.06
C LYS A 284 -17.08 -18.86 -27.70
N ALA A 285 -16.92 -17.64 -27.22
CA ALA A 285 -16.49 -17.39 -25.85
C ALA A 285 -17.60 -17.86 -24.92
N ASP A 286 -17.40 -19.00 -24.27
CA ASP A 286 -18.31 -19.55 -23.26
C ASP A 286 -18.12 -18.81 -21.93
N ASN A 287 -18.51 -17.55 -21.92
CA ASN A 287 -18.39 -16.65 -20.78
C ASN A 287 -19.55 -16.90 -19.81
N VAL A 288 -19.22 -17.39 -18.63
CA VAL A 288 -20.15 -17.55 -17.50
C VAL A 288 -19.95 -16.42 -16.49
N ASN A 289 -20.85 -16.30 -15.53
CA ASN A 289 -20.68 -15.33 -14.45
C ASN A 289 -19.40 -15.65 -13.64
N ILE A 290 -18.69 -14.63 -13.16
CA ILE A 290 -17.47 -14.82 -12.37
C ILE A 290 -17.71 -15.61 -11.07
N ALA A 291 -18.93 -15.60 -10.55
CA ALA A 291 -19.32 -16.41 -9.39
C ALA A 291 -19.37 -17.92 -9.70
N ASP A 292 -19.39 -18.31 -10.97
CA ASP A 292 -19.47 -19.70 -11.42
C ASP A 292 -18.09 -20.25 -11.86
N VAL A 293 -16.98 -19.53 -11.62
CA VAL A 293 -15.61 -19.99 -11.93
C VAL A 293 -14.75 -20.18 -10.68
N GLY A 294 -13.60 -20.84 -10.85
CA GLY A 294 -12.66 -21.10 -9.78
C GLY A 294 -12.13 -19.83 -9.10
N PHE A 295 -11.93 -19.92 -7.79
CA PHE A 295 -11.60 -18.80 -6.90
C PHE A 295 -10.34 -18.01 -7.31
N GLY A 296 -9.36 -18.68 -7.94
CA GLY A 296 -8.13 -18.03 -8.40
C GLY A 296 -8.37 -16.84 -9.35
N VAL A 297 -9.36 -16.93 -10.25
CA VAL A 297 -9.69 -15.83 -11.15
C VAL A 297 -10.18 -14.60 -10.38
N SER A 298 -11.16 -14.77 -9.49
CA SER A 298 -11.76 -13.68 -8.74
C SER A 298 -10.76 -13.02 -7.78
N GLN A 299 -9.82 -13.79 -7.25
CA GLN A 299 -8.77 -13.28 -6.36
C GLN A 299 -7.64 -12.58 -7.12
N THR A 300 -7.35 -12.95 -8.36
CA THR A 300 -6.28 -12.31 -9.14
C THR A 300 -6.75 -11.07 -9.90
N LEU A 301 -8.04 -10.98 -10.23
CA LEU A 301 -8.58 -9.88 -11.02
C LEU A 301 -8.33 -8.49 -10.37
N PRO A 302 -8.55 -8.27 -9.05
CA PRO A 302 -8.21 -7.01 -8.41
C PRO A 302 -6.73 -6.64 -8.53
N VAL A 303 -5.82 -7.60 -8.49
CA VAL A 303 -4.37 -7.38 -8.65
C VAL A 303 -4.06 -6.85 -10.05
N LEU A 304 -4.53 -7.54 -11.09
CA LEU A 304 -4.29 -7.14 -12.48
C LEU A 304 -4.91 -5.77 -12.79
N VAL A 305 -6.15 -5.56 -12.32
CA VAL A 305 -6.86 -4.30 -12.51
C VAL A 305 -6.19 -3.16 -11.75
N ALA A 306 -5.70 -3.38 -10.52
CA ALA A 306 -4.96 -2.36 -9.78
C ALA A 306 -3.68 -1.95 -10.50
N LEU A 307 -2.90 -2.93 -10.97
CA LEU A 307 -1.71 -2.68 -11.76
C LEU A 307 -2.07 -1.87 -13.00
N LEU A 308 -3.06 -2.29 -13.80
CA LEU A 308 -3.53 -1.62 -15.03
C LEU A 308 -4.19 -0.25 -14.80
N ALA A 309 -4.88 -0.04 -13.68
CA ALA A 309 -5.57 1.22 -13.35
C ALA A 309 -4.63 2.30 -12.83
N ALA A 310 -3.57 1.93 -12.12
CA ALA A 310 -2.62 2.86 -11.51
C ALA A 310 -2.00 3.83 -12.54
N ARG A 311 -1.89 5.11 -12.15
CA ARG A 311 -1.19 6.13 -12.94
C ARG A 311 0.31 6.12 -12.62
N LYS A 312 1.11 6.72 -13.50
CA LYS A 312 2.57 6.88 -13.27
C LYS A 312 2.84 7.50 -11.89
N ASN A 313 3.82 6.96 -11.18
CA ASN A 313 4.22 7.29 -9.80
C ASN A 313 3.16 7.01 -8.71
N GLN A 314 2.01 6.43 -9.04
CA GLN A 314 1.04 5.98 -8.04
C GLN A 314 1.52 4.69 -7.38
N LEU A 315 1.32 4.59 -6.06
CA LEU A 315 1.65 3.39 -5.30
C LEU A 315 0.49 2.39 -5.36
N VAL A 316 0.81 1.14 -5.69
CA VAL A 316 -0.05 -0.02 -5.56
C VAL A 316 0.54 -0.92 -4.48
N TYR A 317 -0.12 -1.03 -3.33
CA TYR A 317 0.24 -1.98 -2.28
C TYR A 317 -0.61 -3.24 -2.44
N ILE A 318 0.05 -4.38 -2.61
CA ILE A 318 -0.60 -5.67 -2.84
C ILE A 318 -0.14 -6.66 -1.78
N GLU A 319 -1.06 -7.13 -0.97
CA GLU A 319 -0.81 -8.19 -0.03
C GLU A 319 -0.98 -9.54 -0.71
N GLN A 320 0.03 -10.40 -0.60
CA GLN A 320 0.06 -11.80 -1.02
C GLN A 320 -0.59 -12.03 -2.41
N PRO A 321 -0.07 -11.38 -3.48
CA PRO A 321 -0.62 -11.47 -4.84
C PRO A 321 -0.67 -12.91 -5.39
N GLU A 322 0.16 -13.81 -4.87
CA GLU A 322 0.27 -15.22 -5.21
C GLU A 322 -0.85 -16.10 -4.65
N LEU A 323 -1.61 -15.64 -3.65
CA LEU A 323 -2.61 -16.48 -2.99
C LEU A 323 -3.64 -16.95 -4.00
N HIS A 324 -4.01 -18.24 -3.88
CA HIS A 324 -4.96 -18.93 -4.75
C HIS A 324 -4.50 -19.15 -6.20
N LEU A 325 -3.25 -18.82 -6.54
CA LEU A 325 -2.66 -19.11 -7.85
C LEU A 325 -1.87 -20.43 -7.85
N HIS A 326 -2.00 -21.18 -8.93
CA HIS A 326 -1.11 -22.31 -9.23
C HIS A 326 0.35 -21.82 -9.38
N PRO A 327 1.38 -22.61 -9.00
CA PRO A 327 2.79 -22.23 -9.11
C PRO A 327 3.20 -21.58 -10.44
N ARG A 328 2.75 -22.15 -11.57
CA ARG A 328 2.97 -21.58 -12.91
C ARG A 328 2.43 -20.15 -13.06
N ALA A 329 1.25 -19.87 -12.52
CA ALA A 329 0.64 -18.54 -12.57
C ALA A 329 1.37 -17.56 -11.63
N GLN A 330 1.84 -18.02 -10.45
CA GLN A 330 2.67 -17.22 -9.54
C GLN A 330 3.96 -16.75 -10.24
N PHE A 331 4.64 -17.67 -10.95
CA PHE A 331 5.82 -17.34 -11.74
C PHE A 331 5.51 -16.31 -12.84
N ASN A 332 4.44 -16.54 -13.61
CA ASN A 332 4.05 -15.63 -14.69
C ASN A 332 3.63 -14.24 -14.19
N LEU A 333 3.10 -14.14 -12.97
CA LEU A 333 2.72 -12.87 -12.35
C LEU A 333 3.91 -11.94 -12.15
N GLY A 334 5.11 -12.47 -11.89
CA GLY A 334 6.33 -11.67 -11.77
C GLY A 334 6.62 -10.83 -13.02
N SER A 335 6.39 -11.39 -14.21
CA SER A 335 6.55 -10.65 -15.48
C SER A 335 5.53 -9.51 -15.65
N ILE A 336 4.31 -9.69 -15.15
CA ILE A 336 3.25 -8.67 -15.19
C ILE A 336 3.60 -7.50 -14.26
N ILE A 337 4.06 -7.80 -13.04
CA ILE A 337 4.50 -6.79 -12.07
C ILE A 337 5.71 -6.04 -12.61
N ALA A 338 6.70 -6.76 -13.17
CA ALA A 338 7.88 -6.15 -13.78
C ALA A 338 7.51 -5.18 -14.90
N ASP A 339 6.59 -5.57 -15.80
CA ASP A 339 6.10 -4.71 -16.88
C ASP A 339 5.35 -3.47 -16.35
N ALA A 340 4.55 -3.63 -15.29
CA ALA A 340 3.85 -2.50 -14.68
C ALA A 340 4.86 -1.46 -14.15
N VAL A 341 5.92 -1.91 -13.49
CA VAL A 341 6.97 -1.03 -12.95
C VAL A 341 7.82 -0.43 -14.07
N SER A 342 8.36 -1.25 -14.98
CA SER A 342 9.36 -0.82 -15.96
C SER A 342 8.76 -0.02 -17.12
N LYS A 343 7.60 -0.43 -17.65
CA LYS A 343 6.98 0.20 -18.83
C LYS A 343 6.05 1.35 -18.46
N ARG A 344 5.39 1.27 -17.30
CA ARG A 344 4.37 2.25 -16.90
C ARG A 344 4.80 3.18 -15.77
N GLY A 345 5.91 2.86 -15.11
CA GLY A 345 6.48 3.71 -14.07
C GLY A 345 5.55 3.85 -12.86
N ILE A 346 4.80 2.81 -12.52
CA ILE A 346 4.04 2.76 -11.26
C ILE A 346 4.95 2.23 -10.15
N ASN A 347 4.67 2.61 -8.90
CA ASN A 347 5.37 2.06 -7.75
C ASN A 347 4.54 0.91 -7.19
N VAL A 348 5.16 -0.23 -6.94
CA VAL A 348 4.50 -1.43 -6.42
C VAL A 348 5.19 -1.85 -5.14
N VAL A 349 4.42 -1.95 -4.05
CA VAL A 349 4.85 -2.65 -2.84
C VAL A 349 4.10 -3.97 -2.78
N ILE A 350 4.81 -5.09 -2.70
CA ILE A 350 4.20 -6.40 -2.52
C ILE A 350 4.61 -7.00 -1.19
N GLU A 351 3.67 -7.60 -0.47
CA GLU A 351 3.95 -8.52 0.61
C GLU A 351 3.85 -9.94 0.07
N THR A 352 4.89 -10.76 0.19
CA THR A 352 4.88 -12.12 -0.39
C THR A 352 5.66 -13.12 0.44
N HIS A 353 5.20 -14.37 0.37
CA HIS A 353 5.87 -15.54 0.90
C HIS A 353 6.25 -16.54 -0.23
N SER A 354 6.12 -16.12 -1.49
CA SER A 354 6.37 -16.99 -2.63
C SER A 354 7.81 -16.83 -3.11
N SER A 355 8.64 -17.85 -2.87
CA SER A 355 9.97 -17.92 -3.49
C SER A 355 9.88 -17.93 -5.01
N LEU A 356 8.83 -18.54 -5.59
CA LEU A 356 8.55 -18.50 -7.03
C LEU A 356 8.34 -17.08 -7.57
N LEU A 357 7.60 -16.24 -6.84
CA LEU A 357 7.36 -14.85 -7.25
C LEU A 357 8.65 -14.03 -7.14
N ILE A 358 9.42 -14.19 -6.05
CA ILE A 358 10.72 -13.54 -5.89
C ILE A 358 11.66 -13.97 -7.02
N ARG A 359 11.77 -15.28 -7.31
CA ARG A 359 12.56 -15.84 -8.40
C ARG A 359 12.14 -15.31 -9.77
N ALA A 360 10.84 -15.14 -10.00
CA ALA A 360 10.35 -14.52 -11.22
C ALA A 360 10.86 -13.08 -11.38
N VAL A 361 10.87 -12.29 -10.30
CA VAL A 361 11.46 -10.94 -10.32
C VAL A 361 12.96 -10.99 -10.60
N GLN A 362 13.70 -11.90 -9.94
CA GLN A 362 15.14 -12.10 -10.20
C GLN A 362 15.40 -12.39 -11.69
N ILE A 363 14.59 -13.25 -12.30
CA ILE A 363 14.68 -13.61 -13.71
C ILE A 363 14.37 -12.41 -14.62
N GLU A 364 13.39 -11.57 -14.30
CA GLU A 364 13.10 -10.38 -15.09
C GLU A 364 14.20 -9.31 -14.99
N VAL A 365 14.92 -9.24 -13.86
CA VAL A 365 16.16 -8.45 -13.72
C VAL A 365 17.28 -9.03 -14.57
N ALA A 366 17.53 -10.35 -14.49
CA ALA A 366 18.56 -11.03 -15.29
C ALA A 366 18.31 -10.89 -16.81
N LYS A 367 17.04 -10.89 -17.23
CA LYS A 367 16.61 -10.61 -18.62
C LYS A 367 16.73 -9.14 -19.02
N LYS A 368 17.18 -8.25 -18.12
CA LYS A 368 17.28 -6.79 -18.31
C LYS A 368 15.95 -6.08 -18.60
N LYS A 369 14.83 -6.71 -18.24
CA LYS A 369 13.49 -6.10 -18.37
C LYS A 369 13.13 -5.22 -17.17
N LEU A 370 13.78 -5.47 -16.03
CA LEU A 370 13.67 -4.69 -14.81
C LEU A 370 15.06 -4.23 -14.38
N ARG A 371 15.21 -2.93 -14.06
CA ARG A 371 16.51 -2.39 -13.63
C ARG A 371 16.76 -2.77 -12.17
N PRO A 372 17.97 -3.20 -11.79
CA PRO A 372 18.29 -3.52 -10.39
C PRO A 372 17.98 -2.37 -9.43
N SER A 373 18.31 -1.14 -9.83
CA SER A 373 18.13 0.06 -9.00
C SER A 373 16.69 0.42 -8.64
N VAL A 374 15.69 -0.15 -9.34
CA VAL A 374 14.27 0.08 -9.03
C VAL A 374 13.66 -1.03 -8.20
N VAL A 375 14.43 -2.06 -7.83
CA VAL A 375 13.98 -3.19 -7.04
C VAL A 375 14.63 -3.13 -5.65
N SER A 376 13.87 -3.47 -4.63
CA SER A 376 14.38 -3.66 -3.27
C SER A 376 13.63 -4.81 -2.61
N LEU A 377 14.35 -5.62 -1.87
CA LEU A 377 13.79 -6.67 -1.02
C LEU A 377 14.07 -6.32 0.43
N ASN A 378 13.02 -6.29 1.24
CA ASN A 378 13.08 -5.93 2.64
C ASN A 378 12.59 -7.15 3.42
N TRP A 379 13.52 -7.78 4.12
CA TRP A 379 13.30 -9.00 4.86
C TRP A 379 12.90 -8.68 6.29
N PHE A 380 11.69 -9.09 6.68
CA PHE A 380 11.14 -8.86 8.00
C PHE A 380 11.32 -10.11 8.85
N THR A 381 12.07 -9.94 9.93
CA THR A 381 12.24 -10.92 11.00
C THR A 381 11.69 -10.38 12.31
N GLN A 382 11.55 -11.25 13.29
CA GLN A 382 11.18 -10.88 14.63
C GLN A 382 12.23 -11.43 15.60
N ASN A 383 12.75 -10.57 16.46
CA ASN A 383 13.65 -10.98 17.53
C ASN A 383 12.90 -11.92 18.49
N GLY A 384 13.42 -13.14 18.68
CA GLY A 384 12.72 -14.20 19.43
C GLY A 384 12.54 -13.91 20.92
N GLU A 385 13.37 -13.05 21.52
CA GLU A 385 13.29 -12.70 22.94
C GLU A 385 12.38 -11.50 23.19
N THR A 386 12.48 -10.47 22.35
CA THR A 386 11.81 -9.18 22.55
C THR A 386 10.55 -9.00 21.72
N GLY A 387 10.36 -9.80 20.67
CA GLY A 387 9.27 -9.60 19.71
C GLY A 387 9.44 -8.37 18.81
N GLN A 388 10.59 -7.68 18.86
CA GLN A 388 10.88 -6.53 18.02
C GLN A 388 11.04 -6.94 16.55
N THR A 389 10.36 -6.25 15.65
CA THR A 389 10.55 -6.39 14.21
C THR A 389 11.91 -5.85 13.78
N GLU A 390 12.62 -6.62 12.99
CA GLU A 390 13.89 -6.28 12.32
C GLU A 390 13.67 -6.30 10.81
N ILE A 391 14.40 -5.44 10.09
CA ILE A 391 14.30 -5.32 8.64
C ILE A 391 15.69 -5.32 8.04
N ASP A 392 16.01 -6.37 7.30
CA ASP A 392 17.25 -6.48 6.53
C ASP A 392 16.97 -6.16 5.07
N LYS A 393 17.70 -5.18 4.53
CA LYS A 393 17.53 -4.74 3.14
C LYS A 393 18.52 -5.48 2.25
N ALA A 394 18.01 -6.16 1.24
CA ALA A 394 18.80 -6.76 0.18
C ALA A 394 18.63 -5.98 -1.13
N GLU A 395 19.77 -5.61 -1.72
CA GLU A 395 19.83 -5.02 -3.05
C GLU A 395 20.04 -6.13 -4.07
N ILE A 396 19.30 -6.07 -5.19
CA ILE A 396 19.47 -7.04 -6.27
C ILE A 396 20.62 -6.60 -7.17
N ASP A 397 21.45 -7.54 -7.60
CA ASP A 397 22.52 -7.28 -8.56
C ASP A 397 22.03 -7.37 -10.03
N LYS A 398 22.93 -7.14 -10.98
CA LYS A 398 22.64 -7.21 -12.41
C LYS A 398 22.31 -8.63 -12.93
N TYR A 399 22.58 -9.67 -12.15
CA TYR A 399 22.28 -11.06 -12.47
C TYR A 399 21.00 -11.55 -11.77
N GLY A 400 20.37 -10.69 -10.98
CA GLY A 400 19.15 -11.00 -10.24
C GLY A 400 19.40 -11.62 -8.87
N ALA A 401 20.64 -11.67 -8.38
CA ALA A 401 20.95 -12.23 -7.06
C ALA A 401 20.80 -11.18 -5.95
N PHE A 402 20.31 -11.60 -4.77
CA PHE A 402 20.16 -10.74 -3.58
C PHE A 402 21.34 -10.88 -2.59
N GLY A 403 22.42 -11.58 -2.96
CA GLY A 403 23.58 -11.82 -2.08
C GLY A 403 23.35 -12.96 -1.09
N GLU A 404 23.96 -12.86 0.11
CA GLU A 404 23.72 -13.80 1.21
C GLU A 404 22.29 -13.63 1.73
N TRP A 405 21.50 -14.70 1.60
CA TRP A 405 20.05 -14.71 1.75
C TRP A 405 19.65 -15.56 2.96
N PRO A 406 18.64 -15.16 3.75
CA PRO A 406 18.10 -16.03 4.79
C PRO A 406 17.47 -17.28 4.18
N ALA A 407 18.19 -18.39 4.36
CA ALA A 407 17.84 -19.80 4.24
C ALA A 407 16.33 -20.15 4.18
N ASP A 408 15.50 -19.57 5.03
CA ASP A 408 14.20 -20.12 5.40
C ASP A 408 13.16 -20.32 4.27
N PHE A 409 13.22 -19.62 3.12
CA PHE A 409 12.18 -19.77 2.08
C PHE A 409 12.31 -21.05 1.24
N ASP A 410 13.52 -21.39 0.82
CA ASP A 410 13.76 -22.53 -0.06
C ASP A 410 14.46 -23.68 0.67
N ASP A 411 15.13 -23.44 1.80
CA ASP A 411 15.86 -24.48 2.52
C ASP A 411 14.92 -25.54 3.07
N VAL A 412 13.73 -25.17 3.54
CA VAL A 412 12.73 -26.16 3.96
C VAL A 412 12.32 -27.04 2.79
N THR A 413 12.09 -26.46 1.61
CA THR A 413 11.71 -27.22 0.42
C THR A 413 12.83 -28.14 -0.04
N LEU A 414 14.07 -27.63 -0.09
CA LEU A 414 15.26 -28.41 -0.45
C LEU A 414 15.53 -29.54 0.55
N ASN A 415 15.40 -29.26 1.86
CA ASN A 415 15.55 -30.26 2.91
C ASN A 415 14.47 -31.34 2.81
N VAL A 416 13.24 -30.97 2.45
CA VAL A 416 12.15 -31.92 2.21
C VAL A 416 12.41 -32.76 0.96
N GLU A 417 12.88 -32.17 -0.14
CA GLU A 417 13.27 -32.91 -1.35
C GLU A 417 14.41 -33.88 -1.05
N GLN A 418 15.44 -33.44 -0.33
CA GLN A 418 16.55 -34.29 0.09
C GLN A 418 16.06 -35.43 0.99
N ALA A 419 15.25 -35.14 2.02
CA ALA A 419 14.72 -36.16 2.91
C ALA A 419 13.84 -37.17 2.17
N TYR A 420 13.07 -36.73 1.17
CA TYR A 420 12.30 -37.64 0.32
C TYR A 420 13.22 -38.55 -0.51
N LEU A 421 14.26 -38.00 -1.14
CA LEU A 421 15.23 -38.78 -1.91
C LEU A 421 15.93 -39.81 -1.02
N ASP A 422 16.36 -39.42 0.18
CA ASP A 422 17.01 -40.31 1.15
C ASP A 422 16.08 -41.47 1.56
N VAL A 423 14.80 -41.19 1.81
CA VAL A 423 13.80 -42.20 2.18
C VAL A 423 13.50 -43.14 1.01
N VAL A 424 13.40 -42.63 -0.22
CA VAL A 424 13.20 -43.46 -1.41
C VAL A 424 14.40 -44.37 -1.66
N GLU A 425 15.62 -43.86 -1.50
CA GLU A 425 16.84 -44.67 -1.62
C GLU A 425 16.86 -45.82 -0.60
N LEU A 426 16.54 -45.53 0.67
CA LEU A 426 16.41 -46.54 1.71
C LEU A 426 15.30 -47.56 1.43
N ALA A 427 14.15 -47.12 0.90
CA ALA A 427 13.05 -48.01 0.54
C ALA A 427 13.48 -48.98 -0.58
N MET A 428 14.17 -48.47 -1.60
CA MET A 428 14.69 -49.28 -2.70
C MET A 428 15.76 -50.29 -2.26
N GLN A 429 16.59 -49.94 -1.27
CA GLN A 429 17.61 -50.84 -0.71
C GLN A 429 17.01 -51.98 0.13
N ASN A 430 15.84 -51.78 0.73
CA ASN A 430 15.16 -52.78 1.58
C ASN A 430 14.13 -53.64 0.80
N GLU A 431 13.90 -53.39 -0.49
CA GLU A 431 13.04 -54.19 -1.39
C GLU A 431 13.80 -55.29 -2.18
N ILE A 432 15.01 -55.67 -1.74
CA ILE A 432 15.78 -56.84 -2.20
C ILE A 432 15.77 -57.90 -1.10
#